data_AF-A0AA88YMU9-F1
#
_entry.id   AF-A0AA88YMU9-F1
#
_cell.length_a   1.000
_cell.length_b   1.000
_cell.length_c   1.000
_cell.angle_alpha   90.00
_cell.angle_beta   90.00
_cell.angle_gamma   90.00
#
_symmetry.space_group_name_H-M   'P 1'
#
loop_
_entity.id
_entity.type
_entity.pdbx_description
1 polymer ?
#
loop_
_entity_poly.entity_id
_entity_poly.type
_entity_poly.pdbx_seq_one_letter_code
_entity_poly.pdbx_strand_id
1 'polypeptide(L)' 'MPSNCCCVPGCHERGGHVFPSNITGKKEWIVAIKRLDEEDKTKLWQPSKSAVVCKKHFTADDYVTDTIKGNHNLIK' A
#
# COMPACT_ATOMS: atom_id res chain seq x y z
N MET A 1 16.98 0.80 16.38
CA MET A 1 16.78 0.13 15.08
C MET A 1 15.31 0.26 14.74
N PRO A 2 14.88 0.92 13.65
CA PRO A 2 13.46 1.01 13.38
C PRO A 2 12.97 -0.38 12.94
N SER A 3 12.12 -0.97 13.76
CA SER A 3 11.37 -2.18 13.42
C SER A 3 10.30 -1.78 12.40
N ASN A 4 10.60 -1.92 11.10
CA ASN A 4 9.64 -1.71 10.02
C ASN A 4 8.56 -2.80 10.05
N CYS A 5 7.68 -2.76 11.04
CA CYS A 5 6.51 -3.62 11.14
C CYS A 5 5.48 -3.22 10.09
N CYS A 6 4.77 -4.21 9.57
CA CYS A 6 3.66 -3.98 8.65
C CYS A 6 2.61 -3.06 9.29
N CYS A 7 2.13 -2.05 8.56
CA CYS A 7 1.11 -1.15 9.06
C CYS A 7 -0.31 -1.74 9.02
N VAL A 8 -0.48 -2.93 8.43
CA VAL A 8 -1.76 -3.61 8.33
C VAL A 8 -2.19 -4.13 9.70
N PRO A 9 -3.42 -3.82 10.16
CA PRO A 9 -3.92 -4.30 11.44
C PRO A 9 -3.92 -5.84 11.49
N GLY A 10 -3.35 -6.39 12.55
CA GLY A 10 -3.21 -7.85 12.73
C GLY A 10 -2.00 -8.48 12.02
N CYS A 11 -1.24 -7.72 11.23
CA CYS A 11 -0.03 -8.22 10.58
C CYS A 11 1.21 -7.98 11.46
N HIS A 12 1.95 -9.04 11.75
CA HIS A 12 3.19 -9.01 12.54
C HIS A 12 4.45 -9.20 11.70
N GLU A 13 4.31 -9.16 10.38
CA GLU A 13 5.44 -9.26 9.47
C GLU A 13 6.32 -8.01 9.52
N ARG A 14 7.59 -8.20 9.18
CA ARG A 14 8.58 -7.12 9.11
C ARG A 14 9.05 -6.93 7.67
N GLY A 15 9.39 -5.70 7.36
CA GLY A 15 9.79 -5.30 6.01
C GLY A 15 8.61 -5.28 5.04
N GLY A 16 8.83 -4.66 3.89
CA GLY A 16 7.77 -4.48 2.92
C GLY A 16 7.99 -3.30 2.00
N HIS A 17 6.92 -2.97 1.30
CA HIS A 17 6.87 -1.85 0.37
C HIS A 17 6.45 -0.58 1.08
N VAL A 18 7.13 0.50 0.76
CA VAL A 18 6.71 1.84 1.12
C VAL A 18 5.55 2.27 0.22
N PHE A 19 4.71 3.17 0.73
CA PHE A 19 3.61 3.71 -0.05
C PHE A 19 4.13 4.44 -1.30
N PRO A 20 3.46 4.29 -2.45
CA PRO A 20 3.87 4.96 -3.67
C PRO A 20 3.75 6.49 -3.54
N SER A 21 4.58 7.23 -4.27
CA SER A 21 4.50 8.70 -4.35
C SER A 21 3.21 9.20 -5.02
N ASN A 22 2.58 8.35 -5.84
CA ASN A 22 1.33 8.67 -6.52
C ASN A 22 0.18 8.78 -5.51
N ILE A 23 -0.50 9.93 -5.52
CA ILE A 23 -1.62 10.21 -4.60
C ILE A 23 -2.74 9.18 -4.75
N THR A 24 -3.04 8.75 -5.97
CA THR A 24 -4.08 7.75 -6.27
C THR A 24 -3.74 6.40 -5.64
N GLY A 25 -2.59 5.82 -5.98
CA GLY A 25 -2.17 4.53 -5.42
C GLY A 25 -2.00 4.58 -3.89
N LYS A 26 -1.53 5.70 -3.35
CA LYS A 26 -1.45 5.91 -1.90
C LYS A 26 -2.84 5.86 -1.24
N LYS A 27 -3.85 6.50 -1.84
CA LYS A 27 -5.24 6.46 -1.35
C LYS A 27 -5.83 5.06 -1.43
N GLU A 28 -5.61 4.35 -2.54
CA GLU A 28 -6.10 2.98 -2.72
C GLU A 28 -5.53 2.05 -1.66
N TRP A 29 -4.23 2.17 -1.36
CA TRP A 29 -3.60 1.39 -0.29
C TRP A 29 -4.17 1.72 1.09
N ILE A 30 -4.39 3.01 1.40
CA ILE A 30 -5.01 3.42 2.69
C ILE A 30 -6.41 2.80 2.82
N VAL A 31 -7.20 2.83 1.76
CA VAL A 31 -8.54 2.23 1.72
C VAL A 31 -8.47 0.71 1.84
N ALA A 32 -7.51 0.05 1.19
CA ALA A 32 -7.34 -1.41 1.24
C ALA A 32 -6.95 -1.90 2.64
N ILE A 33 -6.12 -1.14 3.35
CA ILE A 33 -5.69 -1.46 4.70
C ILE A 33 -6.87 -1.35 5.70
N LYS A 34 -7.90 -0.55 5.37
CA LYS A 34 -9.11 -0.31 6.19
C LYS A 34 -8.79 0.02 7.65
N ARG A 35 -7.64 0.65 7.88
CA ARG A 35 -7.22 1.05 9.22
C ARG A 35 -7.83 2.42 9.53
N LEU A 36 -8.47 2.49 10.68
CA LEU A 36 -8.98 3.74 11.24
C LEU A 36 -7.87 4.44 12.01
N ASP A 37 -7.96 5.75 12.07
CA ASP A 37 -7.06 6.54 12.89
C ASP A 37 -7.19 6.16 14.37
N GLU A 38 -6.06 6.20 15.09
CA GLU A 38 -6.00 5.77 16.50
C GLU A 38 -6.65 6.80 17.43
N GLU A 39 -6.58 8.08 17.07
CA GLU A 39 -7.18 9.19 17.82
C GLU A 39 -8.64 9.41 17.38
N ASP A 40 -8.92 9.27 16.09
CA ASP A 40 -10.21 9.61 15.51
C ASP A 40 -10.77 8.48 14.63
N LYS A 41 -11.57 7.58 15.22
CA LYS A 41 -12.16 6.43 14.52
C LYS A 41 -13.12 6.81 13.37
N THR A 42 -13.41 8.09 13.17
CA THR A 42 -14.19 8.59 12.03
C THR A 42 -13.31 8.87 10.80
N LYS A 43 -11.98 8.86 10.95
CA LYS A 43 -11.00 9.18 9.91
C LYS A 43 -10.20 7.95 9.49
N LEU A 44 -9.81 7.95 8.21
CA LEU A 44 -8.89 6.97 7.66
C LEU A 44 -7.48 7.26 8.20
N TRP A 45 -6.81 6.21 8.67
CA TRP A 45 -5.44 6.30 9.15
C TRP A 45 -4.49 6.77 8.04
N GLN A 46 -3.55 7.64 8.39
CA GLN A 46 -2.56 8.14 7.44
C GLN A 46 -1.18 7.50 7.65
N PRO A 47 -0.55 6.96 6.59
CA PRO A 47 0.77 6.36 6.69
C PRO A 47 1.85 7.42 6.89
N SER A 48 2.64 7.22 7.96
CA SER A 48 3.88 7.95 8.20
C SER A 48 5.02 7.44 7.32
N LYS A 49 6.14 8.17 7.26
CA LYS A 49 7.32 7.81 6.44
C LYS A 49 7.90 6.41 6.75
N SER A 50 7.66 5.91 7.96
CA SER A 50 8.11 4.58 8.40
C SER A 50 7.09 3.46 8.14
N ALA A 51 5.89 3.79 7.66
CA ALA A 51 4.86 2.81 7.39
C ALA A 51 5.17 2.01 6.13
N VAL A 52 5.21 0.68 6.28
CA VAL A 52 5.41 -0.26 5.18
C VAL A 52 4.32 -1.32 5.18
N VAL A 53 4.01 -1.85 4.00
CA VAL A 53 3.09 -2.98 3.82
C VAL A 53 3.91 -4.19 3.41
N CYS A 54 3.82 -5.29 4.16
CA CYS A 54 4.61 -6.48 3.87
C CYS A 54 4.16 -7.19 2.58
N LYS A 55 5.06 -7.95 1.97
CA LYS A 55 4.81 -8.69 0.72
C LYS A 55 3.65 -9.68 0.78
N LYS A 56 3.21 -10.13 1.97
CA LYS A 56 2.08 -11.06 2.12
C LYS A 56 0.74 -10.46 1.69
N HIS A 57 0.63 -9.13 1.67
CA HIS A 57 -0.57 -8.42 1.23
C HIS A 57 -0.57 -8.11 -0.27
N PHE A 58 0.49 -8.47 -0.97
CA PHE A 58 0.60 -8.35 -2.40
C PHE A 58 0.54 -9.75 -2.99
N THR A 59 -0.31 -9.94 -3.99
CA THR A 59 -0.27 -11.14 -4.80
C THR A 59 0.84 -10.99 -5.84
N ALA A 60 1.30 -12.10 -6.44
CA ALA A 60 2.29 -12.03 -7.51
C ALA A 60 1.82 -11.17 -8.70
N ASP A 61 0.50 -11.07 -8.88
CA ASP A 61 -0.14 -10.22 -9.87
C ASP A 61 -0.02 -8.73 -9.52
N ASP A 62 -0.02 -8.33 -8.24
CA ASP A 62 0.23 -6.92 -7.87
C ASP A 62 1.65 -6.44 -8.22
N TYR A 63 2.57 -7.37 -8.48
CA TYR A 63 3.92 -7.07 -8.93
C TYR A 63 4.04 -6.97 -10.45
N VAL A 64 2.95 -7.01 -11.24
CA VAL A 64 3.11 -6.78 -12.68
C VAL A 64 3.68 -5.37 -12.86
N THR A 65 4.96 -5.33 -13.19
CA THR A 65 5.64 -4.18 -13.73
C THR A 65 5.10 -3.96 -15.14
N ASP A 66 3.85 -3.54 -15.25
CA ASP A 66 3.32 -3.00 -16.48
C ASP A 66 3.97 -1.63 -16.70
N THR A 67 5.25 -1.68 -17.05
CA THR A 67 5.88 -0.62 -17.81
C THR A 67 5.61 -0.91 -19.28
N ILE A 68 4.33 -1.04 -19.68
CA ILE A 68 3.97 -0.79 -21.07
C ILE A 68 4.08 0.73 -21.27
N LYS A 69 5.33 1.23 -21.36
CA LYS A 69 5.64 2.30 -22.32
C LYS A 69 5.53 1.65 -23.70
N GLY A 70 4.30 1.45 -24.16
CA GLY A 70 4.00 0.68 -25.34
C GLY A 70 2.54 0.84 -25.71
N ASN A 71 2.18 2.09 -26.01
CA ASN A 71 1.03 2.51 -26.79
C ASN A 71 0.40 1.35 -27.59
N HIS A 72 -0.73 0.80 -27.15
CA HIS A 72 -1.68 0.23 -28.10
C HIS A 72 -3.11 0.38 -27.59
N ASN A 73 -3.85 1.20 -28.33
CA ASN A 73 -5.30 1.17 -28.34
C ASN A 73 -5.75 -0.28 -28.63
N LEU A 74 -6.47 -0.91 -27.71
CA LEU A 74 -7.35 -2.02 -28.07
C LEU A 74 -8.74 -1.47 -28.34
N ILE A 75 -8.97 -1.29 -29.64
CA ILE A 75 -10.23 -0.93 -30.27
C ILE A 75 -11.02 -2.22 -30.45
N LYS A 76 -12.30 -2.14 -30.05
CA LYS A 76 -13.47 -3.01 -30.33
C LYS A 76 -13.56 -4.34 -29.60
#